data_AF-A0A940FBY1-F1
#
_entry.id   AF-A0A940FBY1-F1
#
_cell.length_a   1.000
_cell.length_b   1.000
_cell.length_c   1.000
_cell.angle_alpha   90.00
_cell.angle_beta   90.00
_cell.angle_gamma   90.00
#
_symmetry.space_group_name_H-M   'P 1'
#
loop_
_entity.id
_entity.type
_entity.pdbx_description
1 polymer ?
#
loop_
_entity_poly.entity_id
_entity_poly.type
_entity_poly.pdbx_seq_one_letter_code
_entity_poly.pdbx_strand_id
1 'polypeptide(L)'
;MLLPRRTPLRAFLLIAVVAIATLFATGALRSGGTTAELQPSGLGSVGSVNATTAKPSKAKAKPLNRRQVARADRVARRAERRQARRLASPAARRQRLKSRTKFRNLTADQAIAAVKAEQPALVERETSLKPHLRKGERIIRWASRTAAVVEQKTAKGTKLAIAESTGAPMAVKAASGKGYEPIDLSLVDATKDAWKPKRGRQPLAIPRASGGDVLLGNDLAIKPARRDVPGSLLTNSSKVLYPGTDRDTDVMVEPHAAGAEISWVLRSPDAPSSLPLDIAGQGGDAARFEMAPDGGANIIRDGNTVGRVGAPYAWDAQGQTVDASLKLIDGRLEVSAHAEWSAPDGRRHALVRQEGRILK
;
A
#
# COMPACT_ATOMS: atom_id res chain seq x y z
N MET A 1 -33.51 36.94 -14.74
CA MET A 1 -33.84 35.63 -14.16
C MET A 1 -32.61 34.73 -14.25
N LEU A 2 -31.84 34.57 -13.17
CA LEU A 2 -30.56 33.84 -13.19
C LEU A 2 -30.72 32.45 -12.57
N LEU A 3 -30.51 31.39 -13.37
CA LEU A 3 -30.51 30.00 -12.90
C LEU A 3 -29.25 29.72 -12.05
N PRO A 4 -29.38 29.11 -10.86
CA PRO A 4 -28.23 28.77 -10.04
C PRO A 4 -27.45 27.60 -10.65
N ARG A 5 -26.16 27.80 -10.92
CA ARG A 5 -25.23 26.73 -11.30
C ARG A 5 -25.13 25.68 -10.18
N ARG A 6 -25.88 24.59 -10.31
CA ARG A 6 -25.73 23.41 -9.42
C ARG A 6 -24.40 22.71 -9.72
N THR A 7 -23.40 22.94 -8.87
CA THR A 7 -22.21 22.08 -8.82
C THR A 7 -22.62 20.64 -8.47
N PRO A 8 -22.21 19.61 -9.21
CA PRO A 8 -22.60 18.24 -8.92
C PRO A 8 -21.96 17.77 -7.61
N LEU A 9 -22.79 17.42 -6.62
CA LEU A 9 -22.33 16.71 -5.42
C LEU A 9 -21.89 15.29 -5.82
N ARG A 10 -20.58 15.07 -5.94
CA ARG A 10 -19.99 13.72 -6.07
C ARG A 10 -20.23 12.93 -4.78
N ALA A 11 -20.63 11.67 -4.90
CA ALA A 11 -21.27 10.90 -3.84
C ALA A 11 -20.55 9.58 -3.53
N PHE A 12 -19.62 9.63 -2.57
CA PHE A 12 -18.69 8.55 -2.22
C PHE A 12 -19.17 7.70 -1.03
N LEU A 13 -19.13 6.37 -1.19
CA LEU A 13 -18.79 5.37 -0.14
C LEU A 13 -18.33 4.06 -0.77
N LEU A 14 -17.04 3.99 -1.03
CA LEU A 14 -16.34 2.76 -1.39
C LEU A 14 -15.13 2.71 -0.46
N ILE A 15 -15.17 1.79 0.51
CA ILE A 15 -14.06 1.54 1.42
C ILE A 15 -13.23 0.44 0.78
N ALA A 16 -11.92 0.45 0.97
CA ALA A 16 -11.10 -0.71 0.61
C ALA A 16 -10.65 -1.45 1.89
N VAL A 17 -9.75 -2.44 1.86
CA VAL A 17 -8.97 -2.94 3.03
C VAL A 17 -7.62 -3.37 2.50
N VAL A 18 -6.48 -2.76 2.88
CA VAL A 18 -5.17 -3.28 2.46
C VAL A 18 -4.77 -4.34 3.48
N ALA A 19 -4.16 -5.44 3.03
CA ALA A 19 -3.10 -6.07 3.82
C ALA A 19 -1.87 -6.15 2.92
N ILE A 20 -0.77 -5.46 3.30
CA ILE A 20 0.47 -5.63 2.55
C ILE A 20 1.12 -6.92 3.03
N ALA A 21 0.98 -7.98 2.22
CA ALA A 21 1.80 -9.17 2.30
C ALA A 21 3.24 -8.84 1.85
N THR A 22 4.00 -8.13 2.71
CA THR A 22 5.39 -7.72 2.43
C THR A 22 6.34 -8.91 2.57
N LEU A 23 6.28 -9.83 1.62
CA LEU A 23 7.06 -11.07 1.58
C LEU A 23 8.55 -10.80 1.31
N PHE A 24 9.31 -10.60 2.39
CA PHE A 24 10.76 -10.70 2.35
C PHE A 24 11.20 -12.17 2.33
N ALA A 25 11.48 -12.71 1.13
CA ALA A 25 12.32 -13.90 1.01
C ALA A 25 13.69 -13.60 1.63
N THR A 26 13.93 -14.16 2.81
CA THR A 26 15.19 -14.02 3.54
C THR A 26 16.15 -15.10 3.04
N GLY A 27 17.21 -14.69 2.35
CA GLY A 27 18.34 -15.59 2.14
C GLY A 27 18.96 -15.90 3.50
N ALA A 28 19.10 -17.17 3.86
CA ALA A 28 19.48 -17.60 5.20
C ALA A 28 20.82 -16.99 5.64
N LEU A 29 20.77 -16.03 6.57
CA LEU A 29 21.89 -15.71 7.44
C LEU A 29 21.65 -16.36 8.80
N ARG A 30 22.51 -17.32 9.16
CA ARG A 30 22.67 -17.72 10.56
C ARG A 30 23.25 -16.55 11.35
N SER A 31 22.58 -16.14 12.42
CA SER A 31 23.19 -15.31 13.47
C SER A 31 22.62 -15.70 14.84
N GLY A 32 23.52 -16.04 15.78
CA GLY A 32 23.17 -16.20 17.19
C GLY A 32 22.69 -14.88 17.79
N GLY A 33 21.84 -14.95 18.81
CA GLY A 33 21.10 -13.80 19.31
C GLY A 33 21.86 -12.90 20.29
N THR A 34 21.29 -11.74 20.54
CA THR A 34 21.34 -11.04 21.84
C THR A 34 20.19 -10.04 21.89
N THR A 35 19.50 -9.96 23.02
CA THR A 35 18.37 -9.04 23.25
C THR A 35 18.87 -7.65 23.62
N ALA A 36 18.24 -6.60 23.06
CA ALA A 36 18.44 -5.23 23.49
C ALA A 36 17.08 -4.50 23.55
N GLU A 37 16.82 -3.89 24.70
CA GLU A 37 15.58 -3.19 25.06
C GLU A 37 15.54 -1.79 24.43
N LEU A 38 14.34 -1.32 24.01
CA LEU A 38 14.17 -0.01 23.37
C LEU A 38 13.03 0.79 24.01
N GLN A 39 13.38 1.92 24.64
CA GLN A 39 12.45 2.96 25.04
C GLN A 39 12.00 3.82 23.84
N PRO A 40 10.75 4.34 23.82
CA PRO A 40 10.26 5.16 22.71
C PRO A 40 10.71 6.62 22.83
N SER A 41 11.17 7.21 21.72
CA SER A 41 11.50 8.65 21.65
C SER A 41 11.41 9.24 20.25
N GLY A 42 10.60 10.30 20.11
CA GLY A 42 10.91 11.44 19.23
C GLY A 42 10.45 11.41 17.76
N LEU A 43 9.58 12.35 17.41
CA LEU A 43 9.25 12.76 16.03
C LEU A 43 10.48 13.33 15.29
N GLY A 44 10.70 12.96 14.02
CA GLY A 44 11.87 13.38 13.23
C GLY A 44 11.62 13.68 11.74
N SER A 45 12.09 14.84 11.30
CA SER A 45 12.02 15.46 9.95
C SER A 45 12.26 14.55 8.73
N VAL A 46 11.54 14.85 7.63
CA VAL A 46 11.89 14.41 6.26
C VAL A 46 13.24 15.01 5.84
N GLY A 47 14.13 14.19 5.27
CA GLY A 47 15.53 14.54 4.98
C GLY A 47 15.76 15.22 3.62
N SER A 48 16.74 16.14 3.59
CA SER A 48 17.18 16.87 2.40
C SER A 48 18.10 16.04 1.49
N VAL A 49 18.07 16.36 0.19
CA VAL A 49 19.05 15.95 -0.83
C VAL A 49 20.45 16.42 -0.45
N ASN A 50 21.48 15.60 -0.71
CA ASN A 50 22.88 16.00 -0.72
C ASN A 50 23.61 15.34 -1.91
N ALA A 51 24.42 16.13 -2.63
CA ALA A 51 25.14 15.68 -3.83
C ALA A 51 26.66 15.70 -3.58
N THR A 52 27.26 14.51 -3.67
CA THR A 52 28.63 14.20 -4.13
C THR A 52 29.84 14.89 -3.46
N THR A 53 30.73 14.06 -2.87
CA THR A 53 32.18 14.30 -2.65
C THR A 53 32.62 15.67 -2.11
N ALA A 54 31.91 16.20 -1.11
CA ALA A 54 32.42 17.28 -0.26
C ALA A 54 32.85 16.72 1.11
N LYS A 55 33.87 17.32 1.75
CA LYS A 55 34.18 17.09 3.18
C LYS A 55 32.88 17.17 3.99
N PRO A 56 32.59 16.22 4.91
CA PRO A 56 31.32 16.20 5.62
C PRO A 56 31.14 17.50 6.40
N SER A 57 30.22 18.34 5.93
CA SER A 57 29.85 19.56 6.62
C SER A 57 29.26 19.18 7.98
N LYS A 58 29.96 19.55 9.05
CA LYS A 58 29.50 19.38 10.45
C LYS A 58 28.30 20.30 10.80
N ALA A 59 27.56 20.78 9.80
CA ALA A 59 26.32 21.52 9.97
C ALA A 59 25.23 20.59 10.53
N LYS A 60 25.24 20.41 11.86
CA LYS A 60 24.13 19.82 12.61
C LYS A 60 22.84 20.49 12.13
N ALA A 61 21.90 19.71 11.61
CA ALA A 61 20.60 20.24 11.22
C ALA A 61 20.00 20.98 12.42
N LYS A 62 19.79 22.31 12.29
CA LYS A 62 19.23 23.08 13.40
C LYS A 62 17.85 22.49 13.71
N PRO A 63 17.60 22.03 14.95
CA PRO A 63 16.30 21.48 15.31
C PRO A 63 15.22 22.55 15.05
N LEU A 64 14.05 22.11 14.60
CA LEU A 64 12.91 22.99 14.40
C LEU A 64 12.66 23.76 15.70
N ASN A 65 12.63 25.09 15.61
CA ASN A 65 12.41 25.89 16.81
C ASN A 65 10.99 25.68 17.34
N ARG A 66 10.77 25.90 18.65
CA ARG A 66 9.46 25.70 19.28
C ARG A 66 8.30 26.42 18.56
N ARG A 67 8.56 27.55 17.89
CA ARG A 67 7.54 28.29 17.11
C ARG A 67 7.16 27.58 15.80
N GLN A 68 8.11 26.90 15.14
CA GLN A 68 7.85 26.10 13.94
C GLN A 68 6.99 24.87 14.27
N VAL A 69 7.35 24.13 15.32
CA VAL A 69 6.58 22.96 15.81
C VAL A 69 5.15 23.39 16.20
N ALA A 70 5.01 24.38 17.08
CA ALA A 70 3.69 24.89 17.48
C ALA A 70 2.88 25.50 16.33
N ARG A 71 3.51 25.95 15.23
CA ARG A 71 2.80 26.36 14.01
C ARG A 71 2.28 25.15 13.23
N ALA A 72 3.08 24.09 13.08
CA ALA A 72 2.64 22.85 12.44
C ALA A 72 1.46 22.22 13.21
N ASP A 73 1.56 22.11 14.54
CA ASP A 73 0.51 21.55 15.39
C ASP A 73 -0.81 22.32 15.28
N ARG A 74 -0.76 23.66 15.24
CA ARG A 74 -1.96 24.49 15.05
C ARG A 74 -2.57 24.34 13.65
N VAL A 75 -1.75 24.11 12.62
CA VAL A 75 -2.25 23.84 11.26
C VAL A 75 -2.92 22.47 11.22
N ALA A 76 -2.29 21.43 11.78
CA ALA A 76 -2.86 20.07 11.89
C ALA A 76 -4.20 20.08 12.65
N ARG A 77 -4.22 20.60 13.89
CA ARG A 77 -5.44 20.72 14.70
C ARG A 77 -6.55 21.56 14.04
N ARG A 78 -6.20 22.56 13.22
CA ARG A 78 -7.19 23.33 12.45
C ARG A 78 -7.74 22.54 11.27
N ALA A 79 -6.92 21.71 10.61
CA ALA A 79 -7.36 20.80 9.56
C ALA A 79 -8.27 19.70 10.13
N GLU A 80 -7.86 19.04 11.22
CA GLU A 80 -8.66 18.07 11.98
C GLU A 80 -10.03 18.63 12.38
N ARG A 81 -10.06 19.80 13.04
CA ARG A 81 -11.33 20.43 13.46
C ARG A 81 -12.23 20.80 12.27
N ARG A 82 -11.66 21.19 11.13
CA ARG A 82 -12.41 21.45 9.88
C ARG A 82 -12.99 20.15 9.30
N GLN A 83 -12.18 19.09 9.26
CA GLN A 83 -12.59 17.77 8.81
C GLN A 83 -13.70 17.18 9.70
N ALA A 84 -13.53 17.20 11.03
CA ALA A 84 -14.54 16.75 11.99
C ALA A 84 -15.88 17.50 11.82
N ARG A 85 -15.86 18.83 11.68
CA ARG A 85 -17.07 19.63 11.40
C ARG A 85 -17.72 19.26 10.06
N ARG A 86 -16.92 19.00 9.02
CA ARG A 86 -17.42 18.54 7.70
C ARG A 86 -18.13 17.20 7.82
N LEU A 87 -17.54 16.24 8.51
CA LEU A 87 -18.04 14.86 8.68
C LEU A 87 -19.28 14.78 9.59
N ALA A 88 -19.36 15.65 10.60
CA ALA A 88 -20.50 15.79 11.48
C ALA A 88 -21.73 16.43 10.78
N SER A 89 -21.51 17.15 9.69
CA SER A 89 -22.55 17.93 9.00
C SER A 89 -23.72 17.07 8.48
N PRO A 90 -24.95 17.62 8.40
CA PRO A 90 -26.09 16.92 7.82
C PRO A 90 -25.87 16.48 6.37
N ALA A 91 -25.06 17.23 5.60
CA ALA A 91 -24.70 16.85 4.23
C ALA A 91 -23.85 15.57 4.19
N ALA A 92 -22.81 15.47 5.04
CA ALA A 92 -21.98 14.27 5.15
C ALA A 92 -22.76 13.06 5.70
N ARG A 93 -23.69 13.27 6.65
CA ARG A 93 -24.61 12.22 7.13
C ARG A 93 -25.53 11.71 6.01
N ARG A 94 -26.17 12.61 5.24
CA ARG A 94 -27.00 12.23 4.08
C ARG A 94 -26.20 11.53 2.98
N GLN A 95 -24.96 11.96 2.75
CA GLN A 95 -24.05 11.28 1.82
C GLN A 95 -23.82 9.84 2.28
N ARG A 96 -23.37 9.64 3.53
CA ARG A 96 -23.17 8.30 4.12
C ARG A 96 -24.42 7.42 4.00
N LEU A 97 -25.62 7.95 4.26
CA LEU A 97 -26.87 7.18 4.12
C LEU A 97 -27.14 6.73 2.67
N LYS A 98 -27.07 7.63 1.69
CA LYS A 98 -27.27 7.29 0.26
C LYS A 98 -26.27 6.24 -0.23
N SER A 99 -25.05 6.33 0.27
CA SER A 99 -23.93 5.56 -0.25
C SER A 99 -23.88 4.13 0.33
N ARG A 100 -24.56 3.85 1.46
CA ARG A 100 -24.75 2.48 2.00
C ARG A 100 -25.42 1.51 1.02
N THR A 101 -26.24 2.03 0.10
CA THR A 101 -26.98 1.23 -0.90
C THR A 101 -26.50 1.45 -2.33
N LYS A 102 -25.89 2.60 -2.65
CA LYS A 102 -25.44 2.98 -4.01
C LYS A 102 -24.58 1.93 -4.73
N PHE A 103 -23.72 1.20 -4.00
CA PHE A 103 -22.73 0.29 -4.60
C PHE A 103 -22.99 -1.20 -4.30
N ARG A 104 -24.21 -1.52 -3.86
CA ARG A 104 -24.68 -2.90 -3.67
C ARG A 104 -24.93 -3.58 -5.02
N ASN A 105 -24.66 -4.87 -5.12
CA ASN A 105 -25.04 -5.72 -6.26
C ASN A 105 -24.56 -5.22 -7.64
N LEU A 106 -23.50 -4.41 -7.70
CA LEU A 106 -22.91 -3.95 -8.96
C LEU A 106 -22.36 -5.14 -9.76
N THR A 107 -22.52 -5.09 -11.08
CA THR A 107 -21.82 -5.98 -12.02
C THR A 107 -20.31 -5.73 -12.00
N ALA A 108 -19.53 -6.62 -12.61
CA ALA A 108 -18.07 -6.48 -12.71
C ALA A 108 -17.64 -5.11 -13.27
N ASP A 109 -18.20 -4.72 -14.42
CA ASP A 109 -17.88 -3.44 -15.07
C ASP A 109 -18.32 -2.23 -14.23
N GLN A 110 -19.49 -2.33 -13.59
CA GLN A 110 -19.99 -1.29 -12.69
C GLN A 110 -19.12 -1.12 -11.44
N ALA A 111 -18.61 -2.23 -10.88
CA ALA A 111 -17.67 -2.21 -9.76
C ALA A 111 -16.33 -1.59 -10.18
N ILE A 112 -15.76 -1.99 -11.32
CA ILE A 112 -14.53 -1.38 -11.88
C ILE A 112 -14.72 0.12 -12.11
N ALA A 113 -15.86 0.54 -12.69
CA ALA A 113 -16.19 1.95 -12.91
C ALA A 113 -16.35 2.71 -11.58
N ALA A 114 -16.99 2.10 -10.58
CA ALA A 114 -17.12 2.68 -9.24
C ALA A 114 -15.75 2.86 -8.56
N VAL A 115 -14.86 1.86 -8.59
CA VAL A 115 -13.51 1.98 -8.02
C VAL A 115 -12.74 3.13 -8.69
N LYS A 116 -12.79 3.22 -10.03
CA LYS A 116 -12.14 4.31 -10.79
C LYS A 116 -12.71 5.69 -10.47
N ALA A 117 -14.03 5.81 -10.34
CA ALA A 117 -14.68 7.11 -10.09
C ALA A 117 -14.59 7.57 -8.62
N GLU A 118 -14.68 6.63 -7.67
CA GLU A 118 -14.80 6.92 -6.24
C GLU A 118 -13.45 6.84 -5.50
N GLN A 119 -12.47 6.09 -6.01
CA GLN A 119 -11.12 5.99 -5.45
C GLN A 119 -10.02 6.22 -6.50
N PRO A 120 -10.01 7.37 -7.22
CA PRO A 120 -8.97 7.67 -8.21
C PRO A 120 -7.57 7.63 -7.60
N ALA A 121 -7.39 8.08 -6.36
CA ALA A 121 -6.10 8.00 -5.65
C ALA A 121 -5.60 6.55 -5.44
N LEU A 122 -6.51 5.58 -5.26
CA LEU A 122 -6.13 4.16 -5.17
C LEU A 122 -5.75 3.58 -6.53
N VAL A 123 -6.45 3.98 -7.59
CA VAL A 123 -6.21 3.52 -8.97
C VAL A 123 -4.94 4.14 -9.58
N GLU A 124 -4.74 5.44 -9.36
CA GLU A 124 -3.69 6.25 -10.00
C GLU A 124 -2.36 6.24 -9.23
N ARG A 125 -2.32 5.73 -7.99
CA ARG A 125 -1.09 5.62 -7.17
C ARG A 125 0.01 4.90 -7.95
N GLU A 126 1.05 5.62 -8.35
CA GLU A 126 2.18 5.06 -9.09
C GLU A 126 2.96 4.09 -8.17
N THR A 127 3.12 2.82 -8.59
CA THR A 127 3.95 1.80 -7.91
C THR A 127 5.45 2.07 -8.02
N SER A 128 5.82 3.19 -8.64
CA SER A 128 7.18 3.49 -9.07
C SER A 128 8.08 3.86 -7.90
N LEU A 129 9.13 3.05 -7.72
CA LEU A 129 10.20 3.29 -6.73
C LEU A 129 11.23 4.31 -7.23
N LYS A 130 10.92 5.08 -8.27
CA LYS A 130 11.83 6.10 -8.80
C LYS A 130 11.99 7.23 -7.76
N PRO A 131 13.21 7.73 -7.53
CA PRO A 131 13.40 8.90 -6.68
C PRO A 131 12.68 10.10 -7.30
N HIS A 132 12.09 10.95 -6.47
CA HIS A 132 11.43 12.18 -6.92
C HIS A 132 12.49 13.17 -7.41
N LEU A 133 12.64 13.29 -8.72
CA LEU A 133 13.58 14.20 -9.37
C LEU A 133 12.98 15.61 -9.47
N ARG A 134 13.80 16.65 -9.30
CA ARG A 134 13.39 18.03 -9.54
C ARG A 134 13.31 18.32 -11.05
N LYS A 135 12.64 19.41 -11.44
CA LYS A 135 12.61 19.86 -12.83
C LYS A 135 14.04 20.10 -13.35
N GLY A 136 14.43 19.38 -14.40
CA GLY A 136 15.78 19.45 -14.98
C GLY A 136 16.79 18.45 -14.40
N GLU A 137 16.37 17.58 -13.49
CA GLU A 137 17.14 16.41 -13.05
C GLU A 137 16.74 15.16 -13.85
N ARG A 138 17.72 14.31 -14.18
CA ARG A 138 17.50 13.01 -14.83
C ARG A 138 18.45 11.95 -14.25
N ILE A 139 17.99 10.71 -14.08
CA ILE A 139 18.87 9.58 -13.79
C ILE A 139 19.65 9.25 -15.06
N ILE A 140 20.98 9.19 -14.98
CA ILE A 140 21.84 8.82 -16.11
C ILE A 140 22.35 7.38 -16.01
N ARG A 141 22.49 6.83 -14.80
CA ARG A 141 22.76 5.40 -14.55
C ARG A 141 22.40 5.01 -13.13
N TRP A 142 22.16 3.72 -12.92
CA TRP A 142 22.08 3.13 -11.58
C TRP A 142 23.46 2.65 -11.14
N ALA A 143 23.90 3.07 -9.95
CA ALA A 143 25.20 2.72 -9.38
C ALA A 143 25.12 1.46 -8.49
N SER A 144 23.98 1.25 -7.83
CA SER A 144 23.70 0.06 -7.03
C SER A 144 22.20 -0.22 -7.04
N ARG A 145 21.75 -1.24 -6.30
CA ARG A 145 20.32 -1.49 -6.03
C ARG A 145 19.61 -0.32 -5.33
N THR A 146 20.34 0.52 -4.59
CA THR A 146 19.82 1.61 -3.77
C THR A 146 20.29 3.00 -4.22
N ALA A 147 21.22 3.10 -5.17
CA ALA A 147 21.82 4.37 -5.58
C ALA A 147 21.73 4.62 -7.09
N ALA A 148 21.30 5.82 -7.47
CA ALA A 148 21.31 6.34 -8.84
C ALA A 148 22.25 7.53 -8.97
N VAL A 149 22.93 7.65 -10.11
CA VAL A 149 23.61 8.89 -10.51
C VAL A 149 22.62 9.76 -11.25
N VAL A 150 22.38 10.96 -10.73
CA VAL A 150 21.46 11.96 -11.26
C VAL A 150 22.26 13.09 -11.88
N GLU A 151 21.98 13.43 -13.14
CA GLU A 151 22.43 14.66 -13.77
C GLU A 151 21.44 15.78 -13.45
N GLN A 152 21.96 16.93 -13.00
CA GLN A 152 21.19 18.15 -12.77
C GLN A 152 21.72 19.25 -13.69
N LYS A 153 20.86 19.78 -14.58
CA LYS A 153 21.18 20.98 -15.36
C LYS A 153 21.01 22.22 -14.49
N THR A 154 22.03 23.08 -14.42
CA THR A 154 22.00 24.34 -13.69
C THR A 154 22.40 25.51 -14.59
N ALA A 155 22.15 26.75 -14.17
CA ALA A 155 22.60 27.94 -14.89
C ALA A 155 24.13 28.04 -15.04
N LYS A 156 24.90 27.27 -14.27
CA LYS A 156 26.38 27.18 -14.34
C LYS A 156 26.85 25.87 -15.00
N GLY A 157 26.01 25.26 -15.84
CA GLY A 157 26.29 23.98 -16.49
C GLY A 157 25.78 22.76 -15.73
N THR A 158 26.29 21.59 -16.09
CA THR A 158 25.82 20.28 -15.62
C THR A 158 26.52 19.86 -14.32
N LYS A 159 25.75 19.36 -13.36
CA LYS A 159 26.26 18.74 -12.12
C LYS A 159 25.82 17.28 -12.01
N LEU A 160 26.65 16.46 -11.37
CA LEU A 160 26.30 15.09 -10.99
C LEU A 160 26.01 15.00 -9.49
N ALA A 161 24.92 14.32 -9.16
CA ALA A 161 24.45 14.01 -7.83
C ALA A 161 24.28 12.48 -7.67
N ILE A 162 24.23 12.01 -6.43
CA ILE A 162 23.82 10.64 -6.10
C ILE A 162 22.48 10.73 -5.37
N ALA A 163 21.47 10.03 -5.89
CA ALA A 163 20.22 9.79 -5.18
C ALA A 163 20.26 8.39 -4.56
N GLU A 164 20.22 8.32 -3.23
CA GLU A 164 20.28 7.07 -2.48
C GLU A 164 18.98 6.82 -1.69
N SER A 165 18.49 5.58 -1.75
CA SER A 165 17.38 5.10 -0.94
C SER A 165 17.90 4.45 0.32
N THR A 166 17.41 4.90 1.47
CA THR A 166 17.86 4.44 2.79
C THR A 166 17.20 3.15 3.27
N GLY A 167 16.13 2.68 2.60
CA GLY A 167 15.31 1.55 3.09
C GLY A 167 14.83 0.54 2.05
N ALA A 168 14.68 0.91 0.77
CA ALA A 168 14.17 0.00 -0.27
C ALA A 168 15.06 0.02 -1.53
N PRO A 169 15.30 -1.12 -2.20
CA PRO A 169 15.95 -1.11 -3.50
C PRO A 169 15.06 -0.37 -4.52
N MET A 170 15.69 0.42 -5.37
CA MET A 170 15.08 1.14 -6.50
C MET A 170 15.48 0.49 -7.85
N ALA A 171 16.49 -0.39 -7.84
CA ALA A 171 17.03 -1.05 -9.03
C ALA A 171 17.38 -2.52 -8.79
N VAL A 172 17.33 -3.30 -9.87
CA VAL A 172 17.71 -4.72 -9.96
C VAL A 172 18.94 -4.87 -10.85
N LYS A 173 19.64 -6.02 -10.78
CA LYS A 173 20.71 -6.31 -11.76
C LYS A 173 20.09 -6.40 -13.15
N ALA A 174 20.76 -5.84 -14.15
CA ALA A 174 20.35 -5.99 -15.55
C ALA A 174 20.40 -7.46 -15.97
N ALA A 175 19.52 -7.88 -16.90
CA ALA A 175 19.49 -9.26 -17.39
C ALA A 175 20.80 -9.68 -18.08
N SER A 176 21.55 -8.73 -18.63
CA SER A 176 22.89 -8.90 -19.19
C SER A 176 23.99 -9.19 -18.15
N GLY A 177 23.66 -9.17 -16.85
CA GLY A 177 24.62 -9.22 -15.74
C GLY A 177 25.43 -7.93 -15.54
N LYS A 178 25.41 -7.00 -16.51
CA LYS A 178 26.22 -5.77 -16.52
C LYS A 178 25.40 -4.58 -16.02
N GLY A 179 25.64 -4.18 -14.77
CA GLY A 179 25.04 -2.99 -14.17
C GLY A 179 23.64 -3.22 -13.59
N TYR A 180 22.88 -2.13 -13.49
CA TYR A 180 21.60 -2.08 -12.79
C TYR A 180 20.53 -1.36 -13.62
N GLU A 181 19.31 -1.87 -13.57
CA GLU A 181 18.12 -1.32 -14.22
C GLU A 181 17.07 -0.92 -13.18
N PRO A 182 16.24 0.11 -13.45
CA PRO A 182 15.19 0.52 -12.52
C PRO A 182 14.17 -0.60 -12.31
N ILE A 183 13.71 -0.75 -11.08
CA ILE A 183 12.53 -1.56 -10.77
C ILE A 183 11.34 -0.98 -11.54
N ASP A 184 10.62 -1.84 -12.23
CA ASP A 184 9.52 -1.50 -13.12
C ASP A 184 8.34 -2.41 -12.78
N LEU A 185 7.46 -1.89 -11.92
CA LEU A 185 6.30 -2.61 -11.39
C LEU A 185 5.05 -2.47 -12.26
N SER A 186 5.21 -1.97 -13.50
CA SER A 186 4.18 -2.11 -14.53
C SER A 186 4.01 -3.60 -14.88
N LEU A 187 2.77 -4.06 -14.95
CA LEU A 187 2.43 -5.42 -15.32
C LEU A 187 2.41 -5.57 -16.84
N VAL A 188 2.94 -6.70 -17.28
CA VAL A 188 2.88 -7.17 -18.67
C VAL A 188 2.25 -8.56 -18.69
N ASP A 189 1.62 -8.90 -19.82
CA ASP A 189 1.20 -10.27 -20.08
C ASP A 189 2.44 -11.17 -20.18
N ALA A 190 2.59 -12.10 -19.23
CA ALA A 190 3.72 -13.03 -19.21
C ALA A 190 3.33 -14.42 -19.72
N THR A 191 2.08 -14.80 -19.50
CA THR A 191 1.46 -16.03 -20.03
C THR A 191 -0.01 -15.75 -20.35
N LYS A 192 -0.69 -16.74 -20.94
CA LYS A 192 -2.15 -16.73 -21.05
C LYS A 192 -2.86 -16.69 -19.68
N ASP A 193 -2.22 -17.17 -18.62
CA ASP A 193 -2.87 -17.38 -17.31
C ASP A 193 -2.46 -16.36 -16.23
N ALA A 194 -1.40 -15.56 -16.44
CA ALA A 194 -0.91 -14.59 -15.45
C ALA A 194 -0.19 -13.36 -16.02
N TRP A 195 -0.30 -12.26 -15.28
CA TRP A 195 0.51 -11.04 -15.41
C TRP A 195 1.75 -11.09 -14.53
N LYS A 196 2.83 -10.43 -14.94
CA LYS A 196 4.04 -10.28 -14.11
C LYS A 196 4.58 -8.85 -14.18
N PRO A 197 5.26 -8.34 -13.14
CA PRO A 197 5.99 -7.08 -13.22
C PRO A 197 7.07 -7.14 -14.30
N LYS A 198 7.19 -6.08 -15.11
CA LYS A 198 8.19 -5.96 -16.17
C LYS A 198 9.62 -6.13 -15.64
N ARG A 199 9.93 -5.55 -14.46
CA ARG A 199 11.16 -5.79 -13.69
C ARG A 199 10.88 -5.70 -12.19
N GLY A 200 10.52 -6.84 -11.58
CA GLY A 200 10.43 -6.98 -10.12
C GLY A 200 11.77 -7.33 -9.46
N ARG A 201 11.88 -7.09 -8.13
CA ARG A 201 13.02 -7.55 -7.31
C ARG A 201 13.06 -9.08 -7.16
N GLN A 202 11.88 -9.68 -7.10
CA GLN A 202 11.62 -11.11 -6.93
C GLN A 202 10.64 -11.56 -8.03
N PRO A 203 10.58 -12.85 -8.35
CA PRO A 203 9.47 -13.41 -9.11
C PRO A 203 8.11 -13.06 -8.47
N LEU A 204 7.19 -12.56 -9.27
CA LEU A 204 5.80 -12.34 -8.91
C LEU A 204 4.94 -12.68 -10.13
N ALA A 205 3.92 -13.50 -9.95
CA ALA A 205 2.85 -13.71 -10.93
C ALA A 205 1.49 -13.42 -10.29
N ILE A 206 0.65 -12.65 -10.99
CA ILE A 206 -0.72 -12.32 -10.58
C ILE A 206 -1.67 -13.02 -11.57
N PRO A 207 -2.59 -13.88 -11.11
CA PRO A 207 -3.38 -14.75 -11.98
C PRO A 207 -4.47 -13.97 -12.73
N ARG A 208 -4.86 -14.42 -13.93
CA ARG A 208 -5.93 -13.77 -14.71
C ARG A 208 -7.32 -13.89 -14.10
N ALA A 209 -7.53 -14.87 -13.22
CA ALA A 209 -8.77 -15.06 -12.50
C ALA A 209 -8.45 -15.33 -11.02
N SER A 210 -9.32 -14.88 -10.11
CA SER A 210 -9.04 -14.89 -8.67
C SER A 210 -9.11 -16.27 -8.00
N GLY A 211 -9.57 -17.29 -8.72
CA GLY A 211 -9.43 -18.70 -8.32
C GLY A 211 -8.01 -19.25 -8.45
N GLY A 212 -7.13 -18.60 -9.22
CA GLY A 212 -5.70 -18.91 -9.26
C GLY A 212 -4.92 -18.20 -8.14
N ASP A 213 -3.66 -18.57 -7.94
CA ASP A 213 -2.83 -18.03 -6.87
C ASP A 213 -1.89 -16.91 -7.34
N VAL A 214 -1.71 -15.90 -6.49
CA VAL A 214 -0.63 -14.92 -6.58
C VAL A 214 0.66 -15.58 -6.12
N LEU A 215 1.56 -15.87 -7.06
CA LEU A 215 2.83 -16.54 -6.78
C LEU A 215 3.89 -15.51 -6.39
N LEU A 216 4.55 -15.71 -5.25
CA LEU A 216 5.54 -14.80 -4.67
C LEU A 216 6.84 -15.55 -4.40
N GLY A 217 7.91 -15.14 -5.09
CA GLY A 217 9.16 -15.88 -5.13
C GLY A 217 8.96 -17.29 -5.71
N ASN A 218 9.67 -18.26 -5.16
CA ASN A 218 9.51 -19.69 -5.49
C ASN A 218 8.77 -20.44 -4.37
N ASP A 219 8.42 -19.75 -3.29
CA ASP A 219 8.15 -20.37 -1.99
C ASP A 219 6.70 -20.27 -1.56
N LEU A 220 6.00 -19.20 -1.99
CA LEU A 220 4.71 -18.82 -1.43
C LEU A 220 3.69 -18.54 -2.54
N ALA A 221 2.44 -18.91 -2.23
CA ALA A 221 1.25 -18.73 -3.06
C ALA A 221 0.17 -18.10 -2.18
N ILE A 222 -0.52 -17.07 -2.68
CA ILE A 222 -1.62 -16.43 -1.98
C ILE A 222 -2.87 -16.49 -2.84
N LYS A 223 -3.94 -17.09 -2.34
CA LYS A 223 -5.22 -17.11 -3.03
C LYS A 223 -5.92 -15.76 -2.81
N PRO A 224 -6.15 -14.94 -3.86
CA PRO A 224 -6.67 -13.59 -3.68
C PRO A 224 -8.17 -13.60 -3.30
N ALA A 225 -8.94 -14.60 -3.72
CA ALA A 225 -10.32 -14.77 -3.31
C ALA A 225 -10.79 -16.24 -3.34
N ARG A 226 -11.91 -16.51 -2.66
CA ARG A 226 -12.57 -17.82 -2.68
C ARG A 226 -13.46 -18.03 -3.89
N ARG A 227 -14.18 -16.99 -4.33
CA ARG A 227 -14.94 -17.02 -5.57
C ARG A 227 -14.01 -16.72 -6.74
N ASP A 228 -14.04 -17.55 -7.76
CA ASP A 228 -13.34 -17.28 -9.01
C ASP A 228 -14.10 -16.23 -9.85
N VAL A 229 -13.42 -15.14 -10.16
CA VAL A 229 -13.87 -14.07 -11.06
C VAL A 229 -12.69 -13.55 -11.90
N PRO A 230 -12.91 -13.14 -13.16
CA PRO A 230 -11.87 -12.55 -14.00
C PRO A 230 -11.27 -11.27 -13.39
N GLY A 231 -9.95 -11.14 -13.47
CA GLY A 231 -9.21 -9.93 -13.13
C GLY A 231 -9.20 -8.93 -14.28
N SER A 232 -9.14 -7.64 -13.93
CA SER A 232 -9.02 -6.52 -14.87
C SER A 232 -7.82 -5.66 -14.51
N LEU A 233 -6.93 -5.41 -15.48
CA LEU A 233 -5.87 -4.42 -15.31
C LEU A 233 -6.47 -3.02 -15.15
N LEU A 234 -6.02 -2.30 -14.12
CA LEU A 234 -6.34 -0.91 -13.89
C LEU A 234 -5.34 0.01 -14.62
N THR A 235 -5.63 1.32 -14.59
CA THR A 235 -4.84 2.36 -15.27
C THR A 235 -3.34 2.28 -14.95
N ASN A 236 -2.49 2.62 -15.92
CA ASN A 236 -1.03 2.47 -15.88
C ASN A 236 -0.55 1.00 -15.74
N SER A 237 -1.43 0.02 -15.95
CA SER A 237 -1.15 -1.43 -15.89
C SER A 237 -0.45 -1.86 -14.60
N SER A 238 -0.65 -1.17 -13.48
CA SER A 238 0.12 -1.43 -12.25
C SER A 238 -0.63 -2.24 -11.18
N LYS A 239 -1.92 -2.51 -11.40
CA LYS A 239 -2.80 -3.20 -10.43
C LYS A 239 -3.82 -4.05 -11.18
N VAL A 240 -4.21 -5.18 -10.60
CA VAL A 240 -5.30 -6.03 -11.08
C VAL A 240 -6.46 -5.93 -10.10
N LEU A 241 -7.68 -5.69 -10.58
CA LEU A 241 -8.91 -5.70 -9.79
C LEU A 241 -9.77 -6.91 -10.20
N TYR A 242 -10.19 -7.69 -9.21
CA TYR A 242 -11.10 -8.83 -9.28
C TYR A 242 -12.44 -8.39 -8.67
N PRO A 243 -13.42 -7.97 -9.48
CA PRO A 243 -14.69 -7.44 -8.97
C PRO A 243 -15.67 -8.55 -8.56
N GLY A 244 -16.33 -8.40 -7.41
CA GLY A 244 -17.36 -9.33 -6.93
C GLY A 244 -16.83 -10.66 -6.38
N THR A 245 -15.62 -10.65 -5.84
CA THR A 245 -14.96 -11.77 -5.14
C THR A 245 -15.69 -12.27 -3.89
N ASP A 246 -16.51 -11.41 -3.26
CA ASP A 246 -17.48 -11.78 -2.22
C ASP A 246 -18.66 -10.77 -2.26
N ARG A 247 -19.65 -10.90 -1.38
CA ARG A 247 -20.79 -9.98 -1.25
C ARG A 247 -20.29 -8.54 -1.11
N ASP A 248 -20.66 -7.70 -2.07
CA ASP A 248 -20.22 -6.30 -2.19
C ASP A 248 -18.71 -6.08 -1.96
N THR A 249 -17.89 -7.07 -2.34
CA THR A 249 -16.45 -7.07 -2.11
C THR A 249 -15.69 -7.39 -3.38
N ASP A 250 -14.74 -6.54 -3.72
CA ASP A 250 -13.75 -6.77 -4.77
C ASP A 250 -12.37 -7.03 -4.15
N VAL A 251 -11.42 -7.62 -4.87
CA VAL A 251 -10.02 -7.75 -4.45
C VAL A 251 -9.12 -7.11 -5.48
N MET A 252 -8.08 -6.40 -5.05
CA MET A 252 -7.10 -5.75 -5.89
C MET A 252 -5.71 -6.23 -5.50
N VAL A 253 -4.87 -6.57 -6.48
CA VAL A 253 -3.48 -7.00 -6.25
C VAL A 253 -2.54 -6.04 -6.99
N GLU A 254 -1.54 -5.54 -6.27
CA GLU A 254 -0.57 -4.54 -6.73
C GLU A 254 0.86 -5.04 -6.47
N PRO A 255 1.76 -5.10 -7.46
CA PRO A 255 3.16 -5.42 -7.22
C PRO A 255 3.81 -4.39 -6.28
N HIS A 256 4.65 -4.89 -5.37
CA HIS A 256 5.42 -4.07 -4.44
C HIS A 256 6.92 -4.38 -4.54
N ALA A 257 7.76 -3.49 -3.99
CA ALA A 257 9.23 -3.60 -4.02
C ALA A 257 9.79 -4.92 -3.46
N ALA A 258 9.02 -5.57 -2.61
CA ALA A 258 9.35 -6.78 -1.85
C ALA A 258 8.13 -7.70 -1.72
N GLY A 259 7.43 -7.93 -2.83
CA GLY A 259 6.28 -8.85 -2.89
C GLY A 259 5.07 -8.24 -3.58
N ALA A 260 3.88 -8.40 -2.98
CA ALA A 260 2.64 -7.83 -3.47
C ALA A 260 1.82 -7.22 -2.33
N GLU A 261 1.06 -6.18 -2.66
CA GLU A 261 0.01 -5.62 -1.83
C GLU A 261 -1.34 -6.22 -2.26
N ILE A 262 -2.12 -6.70 -1.29
CA ILE A 262 -3.47 -7.22 -1.51
C ILE A 262 -4.45 -6.24 -0.86
N SER A 263 -5.52 -5.91 -1.59
CA SER A 263 -6.46 -4.86 -1.21
C SER A 263 -7.90 -5.28 -1.50
N TRP A 264 -8.69 -5.61 -0.49
CA TRP A 264 -10.14 -5.73 -0.67
C TRP A 264 -10.79 -4.37 -0.97
N VAL A 265 -11.99 -4.37 -1.53
CA VAL A 265 -12.85 -3.22 -1.77
C VAL A 265 -14.25 -3.51 -1.26
N LEU A 266 -14.57 -3.01 -0.06
CA LEU A 266 -15.86 -3.17 0.60
C LEU A 266 -16.81 -2.04 0.16
N ARG A 267 -17.73 -2.39 -0.74
CA ARG A 267 -18.65 -1.46 -1.41
C ARG A 267 -19.89 -1.12 -0.58
N SER A 268 -20.25 -1.94 0.42
CA SER A 268 -21.43 -1.69 1.25
C SER A 268 -21.25 -2.20 2.69
N PRO A 269 -22.09 -1.76 3.65
CA PRO A 269 -22.10 -2.29 5.03
C PRO A 269 -22.48 -3.76 5.14
N ASP A 270 -22.96 -4.38 4.05
CA ASP A 270 -23.28 -5.81 4.02
C ASP A 270 -22.05 -6.63 3.57
N ALA A 271 -20.96 -6.00 3.13
CA ALA A 271 -19.72 -6.69 2.86
C ALA A 271 -19.17 -7.38 4.14
N PRO A 272 -18.51 -8.55 4.03
CA PRO A 272 -17.89 -9.22 5.17
C PRO A 272 -16.89 -8.32 5.90
N SER A 273 -16.98 -8.28 7.23
CA SER A 273 -16.02 -7.59 8.11
C SER A 273 -14.78 -8.43 8.47
N SER A 274 -14.74 -9.66 7.97
CA SER A 274 -13.72 -10.70 8.17
C SER A 274 -13.31 -11.19 6.79
N LEU A 275 -12.04 -11.02 6.44
CA LEU A 275 -11.51 -11.24 5.10
C LEU A 275 -10.37 -12.27 5.21
N PRO A 276 -10.58 -13.53 4.75
CA PRO A 276 -9.56 -14.56 4.84
C PRO A 276 -8.37 -14.22 3.93
N LEU A 277 -7.16 -14.43 4.44
CA LEU A 277 -5.91 -14.30 3.71
C LEU A 277 -5.28 -15.70 3.60
N ASP A 278 -5.75 -16.45 2.61
CA ASP A 278 -5.37 -17.84 2.37
C ASP A 278 -3.95 -17.89 1.72
N ILE A 279 -2.92 -18.11 2.53
CA ILE A 279 -1.50 -18.23 2.12
C ILE A 279 -1.02 -19.67 2.30
N ALA A 280 -0.35 -20.22 1.28
CA ALA A 280 0.24 -21.55 1.28
C ALA A 280 1.65 -21.55 0.66
N GLY A 281 2.33 -22.70 0.69
CA GLY A 281 3.49 -22.95 -0.14
C GLY A 281 3.13 -23.18 -1.61
N GLN A 282 4.07 -22.89 -2.52
CA GLN A 282 3.94 -23.35 -3.90
C GLN A 282 4.02 -24.88 -3.90
N GLY A 283 2.94 -25.55 -4.32
CA GLY A 283 2.72 -26.99 -4.12
C GLY A 283 1.54 -27.33 -3.20
N GLY A 284 1.02 -26.35 -2.45
CA GLY A 284 -0.17 -26.50 -1.59
C GLY A 284 0.14 -26.76 -0.11
N ASP A 285 1.41 -26.85 0.28
CA ASP A 285 1.81 -27.07 1.67
C ASP A 285 1.27 -25.97 2.60
N ALA A 286 0.73 -26.38 3.75
CA ALA A 286 0.20 -25.45 4.73
C ALA A 286 1.31 -24.54 5.29
N ALA A 287 1.15 -23.22 5.12
CA ALA A 287 2.01 -22.25 5.79
C ALA A 287 1.74 -22.24 7.29
N ARG A 288 2.80 -22.09 8.10
CA ARG A 288 2.65 -21.78 9.54
C ARG A 288 2.84 -20.28 9.74
N PHE A 289 2.17 -19.72 10.75
CA PHE A 289 2.21 -18.30 11.05
C PHE A 289 2.56 -18.06 12.50
N GLU A 290 3.30 -16.98 12.75
CA GLU A 290 3.61 -16.45 14.08
C GLU A 290 3.23 -14.96 14.09
N MET A 291 2.38 -14.54 15.02
CA MET A 291 1.95 -13.14 15.10
C MET A 291 3.11 -12.24 15.57
N ALA A 292 3.34 -11.14 14.86
CA ALA A 292 4.41 -10.21 15.16
C ALA A 292 3.95 -9.09 16.11
N PRO A 293 4.84 -8.52 16.96
CA PRO A 293 4.48 -7.47 17.92
C PRO A 293 3.93 -6.17 17.30
N ASP A 294 4.11 -5.94 16.00
CA ASP A 294 3.57 -4.80 15.27
C ASP A 294 2.14 -5.03 14.73
N GLY A 295 1.53 -6.18 15.01
CA GLY A 295 0.23 -6.57 14.47
C GLY A 295 0.29 -7.23 13.08
N GLY A 296 1.48 -7.50 12.55
CA GLY A 296 1.68 -8.36 11.38
C GLY A 296 1.79 -9.85 11.75
N ALA A 297 2.25 -10.67 10.81
CA ALA A 297 2.57 -12.08 11.03
C ALA A 297 3.80 -12.52 10.21
N ASN A 298 4.69 -13.30 10.81
CA ASN A 298 5.75 -14.00 10.11
C ASN A 298 5.20 -15.30 9.50
N ILE A 299 5.71 -15.68 8.32
CA ILE A 299 5.38 -16.93 7.65
C ILE A 299 6.56 -17.88 7.86
N ILE A 300 6.31 -19.01 8.54
CA ILE A 300 7.33 -19.96 8.99
C ILE A 300 7.27 -21.25 8.17
N ARG A 301 8.42 -21.72 7.70
CA ARG A 301 8.62 -23.04 7.08
C ARG A 301 9.94 -23.63 7.57
N ASP A 302 9.94 -24.89 7.98
CA ASP A 302 11.12 -25.63 8.46
C ASP A 302 11.91 -24.88 9.56
N GLY A 303 11.18 -24.20 10.46
CA GLY A 303 11.75 -23.37 11.53
C GLY A 303 12.30 -22.01 11.10
N ASN A 304 12.25 -21.66 9.81
CA ASN A 304 12.77 -20.41 9.25
C ASN A 304 11.62 -19.49 8.81
N THR A 305 11.79 -18.18 9.00
CA THR A 305 10.91 -17.20 8.37
C THR A 305 11.18 -17.15 6.87
N VAL A 306 10.15 -17.43 6.06
CA VAL A 306 10.20 -17.38 4.58
C VAL A 306 9.46 -16.17 3.99
N GLY A 307 8.68 -15.46 4.82
CA GLY A 307 7.96 -14.26 4.42
C GLY A 307 7.28 -13.56 5.61
N ARG A 308 6.60 -12.45 5.34
CA ARG A 308 5.88 -11.66 6.36
C ARG A 308 4.64 -11.01 5.77
N VAL A 309 3.57 -10.99 6.55
CA VAL A 309 2.38 -10.15 6.35
C VAL A 309 2.53 -8.94 7.28
N GLY A 310 2.43 -7.73 6.74
CA GLY A 310 2.41 -6.51 7.55
C GLY A 310 1.06 -6.29 8.21
N ALA A 311 1.02 -5.47 9.26
CA ALA A 311 -0.24 -5.06 9.88
C ALA A 311 -1.22 -4.46 8.82
N PRO A 312 -2.50 -4.84 8.83
CA PRO A 312 -3.44 -4.53 7.74
C PRO A 312 -3.96 -3.09 7.85
N TYR A 313 -4.26 -2.45 6.72
CA TYR A 313 -4.09 -1.00 6.59
C TYR A 313 -5.06 -0.24 5.70
N ALA A 314 -5.18 1.12 5.90
CA ALA A 314 -5.62 2.27 5.01
C ALA A 314 -6.62 3.37 5.54
N TRP A 315 -7.81 3.54 4.90
CA TRP A 315 -8.91 4.54 5.13
C TRP A 315 -10.38 4.14 4.74
N ASP A 316 -11.39 4.86 5.24
CA ASP A 316 -12.79 4.92 4.75
C ASP A 316 -12.95 5.82 3.49
N ALA A 317 -14.14 5.83 2.87
CA ALA A 317 -14.37 6.59 1.64
C ALA A 317 -14.43 8.13 1.80
N GLN A 318 -14.42 8.64 3.03
CA GLN A 318 -14.29 10.06 3.33
C GLN A 318 -12.82 10.43 3.66
N GLY A 319 -11.92 9.45 3.58
CA GLY A 319 -10.49 9.54 3.87
C GLY A 319 -10.14 9.43 5.36
N GLN A 320 -11.02 8.87 6.20
CA GLN A 320 -10.76 8.66 7.62
C GLN A 320 -9.98 7.36 7.84
N THR A 321 -8.98 7.34 8.70
CA THR A 321 -8.37 6.09 9.20
C THR A 321 -9.31 5.38 10.18
N VAL A 322 -9.14 4.07 10.35
CA VAL A 322 -10.10 3.21 11.03
C VAL A 322 -9.50 1.84 11.41
N ASP A 323 -9.98 1.18 12.46
CA ASP A 323 -9.20 0.14 13.17
C ASP A 323 -9.23 -1.27 12.52
N ALA A 324 -8.19 -1.59 11.75
CA ALA A 324 -8.00 -2.91 11.15
C ALA A 324 -7.08 -3.79 12.03
N SER A 325 -7.30 -5.11 12.02
CA SER A 325 -6.40 -6.05 12.72
C SER A 325 -6.21 -7.35 11.94
N LEU A 326 -5.03 -7.97 12.10
CA LEU A 326 -4.74 -9.31 11.60
C LEU A 326 -4.85 -10.29 12.76
N LYS A 327 -5.50 -11.43 12.54
CA LYS A 327 -5.65 -12.49 13.54
C LYS A 327 -5.27 -13.83 12.93
N LEU A 328 -4.77 -14.74 13.77
CA LEU A 328 -4.54 -16.13 13.43
C LEU A 328 -5.68 -16.96 14.03
N ILE A 329 -6.52 -17.53 13.17
CA ILE A 329 -7.71 -18.31 13.55
C ILE A 329 -7.63 -19.65 12.81
N ASP A 330 -7.67 -20.76 13.55
CA ASP A 330 -7.57 -22.13 13.02
C ASP A 330 -6.39 -22.35 12.04
N GLY A 331 -5.25 -21.72 12.35
CA GLY A 331 -4.04 -21.78 11.52
C GLY A 331 -4.06 -20.91 10.25
N ARG A 332 -5.10 -20.09 10.04
CA ARG A 332 -5.23 -19.16 8.91
C ARG A 332 -5.18 -17.71 9.35
N LEU A 333 -4.69 -16.85 8.47
CA LEU A 333 -4.72 -15.40 8.69
C LEU A 333 -6.08 -14.82 8.27
N GLU A 334 -6.66 -14.01 9.15
CA GLU A 334 -7.89 -13.27 8.92
C GLU A 334 -7.63 -11.77 9.10
N VAL A 335 -7.97 -10.98 8.09
CA VAL A 335 -7.95 -9.52 8.13
C VAL A 335 -9.34 -9.04 8.55
N SER A 336 -9.44 -8.38 9.70
CA SER A 336 -10.69 -7.87 10.23
C SER A 336 -10.79 -6.35 10.15
N ALA A 337 -12.03 -5.87 9.97
CA ALA A 337 -12.35 -4.49 9.67
C ALA A 337 -13.36 -3.89 10.70
N HIS A 338 -12.89 -3.42 11.87
CA HIS A 338 -13.72 -3.02 13.05
C HIS A 338 -14.00 -1.50 13.19
N ALA A 339 -15.06 -0.97 12.58
CA ALA A 339 -15.23 0.49 12.53
C ALA A 339 -16.23 0.96 13.56
N GLU A 340 -15.71 1.15 14.76
CA GLU A 340 -16.45 1.76 15.85
C GLU A 340 -16.50 3.28 15.66
N TRP A 341 -17.46 3.76 14.87
CA TRP A 341 -17.92 5.14 15.05
C TRP A 341 -19.09 5.18 16.02
N SER A 342 -18.76 5.25 17.30
CA SER A 342 -19.72 5.56 18.37
C SER A 342 -20.28 6.97 18.17
N ALA A 343 -21.45 7.05 17.54
CA ALA A 343 -22.27 8.25 17.61
C ALA A 343 -22.74 8.45 19.07
N PRO A 344 -22.93 9.71 19.54
CA PRO A 344 -23.40 10.00 20.91
C PRO A 344 -24.78 9.43 21.25
N ASP A 345 -25.50 8.85 20.28
CA ASP A 345 -26.82 8.23 20.41
C ASP A 345 -26.77 6.69 20.52
N GLY A 346 -25.57 6.10 20.63
CA GLY A 346 -25.38 4.66 20.86
C GLY A 346 -25.59 3.76 19.63
N ARG A 347 -25.82 4.32 18.43
CA ARG A 347 -26.10 3.53 17.22
C ARG A 347 -24.82 3.13 16.49
N ARG A 348 -24.49 1.83 16.54
CA ARG A 348 -23.25 1.21 16.02
C ARG A 348 -23.28 0.99 14.50
N HIS A 349 -22.40 1.62 13.70
CA HIS A 349 -22.19 1.25 12.28
C HIS A 349 -20.76 1.57 11.77
N ALA A 350 -20.26 0.73 10.85
CA ALA A 350 -18.84 0.55 10.54
C ALA A 350 -18.48 0.57 9.04
N LEU A 351 -17.23 0.97 8.69
CA LEU A 351 -16.33 0.32 7.71
C LEU A 351 -14.84 0.78 7.85
N VAL A 352 -13.83 -0.11 7.72
CA VAL A 352 -12.45 0.08 8.29
C VAL A 352 -11.23 -0.03 7.37
N ARG A 353 -10.14 0.71 7.70
CA ARG A 353 -8.70 0.51 7.30
C ARG A 353 -7.67 1.46 8.06
N GLN A 354 -6.41 1.09 8.45
CA GLN A 354 -5.33 2.01 9.02
C GLN A 354 -3.80 1.69 8.74
N GLU A 355 -3.01 2.58 8.09
CA GLU A 355 -1.64 2.45 7.41
C GLU A 355 -0.38 1.84 8.14
N GLY A 356 0.64 1.27 7.42
CA GLY A 356 1.93 0.70 7.99
C GLY A 356 3.24 0.71 7.13
N ARG A 357 4.43 0.85 7.75
CA ARG A 357 5.76 1.12 7.11
C ARG A 357 6.98 0.47 7.83
N ILE A 358 8.08 0.21 7.11
CA ILE A 358 9.31 -0.49 7.58
C ILE A 358 10.14 0.34 8.59
N LEU A 359 10.53 -0.29 9.70
CA LEU A 359 11.77 0.00 10.46
C LEU A 359 12.82 -1.10 10.20
N LYS A 360 14.10 -0.75 10.32
CA LYS A 360 15.24 -1.65 10.06
C LYS A 360 15.52 -2.58 11.24
#